data_AF-A0A9W6FVG3-F1
#
_entry.id   AF-A0A9W6FVG3-F1
#
_cell.length_a   1.000
_cell.length_b   1.000
_cell.length_c   1.000
_cell.angle_alpha   90.00
_cell.angle_beta   90.00
_cell.angle_gamma   90.00
#
_symmetry.space_group_name_H-M   'P 1'
#
loop_
_entity.id
_entity.type
_entity.pdbx_description
1 polymer ?
#
loop_
_entity_poly.entity_id
_entity_poly.type
_entity_poly.pdbx_seq_one_letter_code
_entity_poly.pdbx_strand_id
1 'polypeptide(L)'
;MSRTPFGTVKDSGASAGDFLIGVKEQELNRGLRIKVHKNQEKGHGGRVKGSFDLVEAGTGTYAEYLLEFVGDSFIEAKELIEKIQEKGGKALKCLHLLNCNKLLKHCAKSSRLPTKPQWVSFWRRARV
;
A
#
# COMPACT_ATOMS: atom_id res chain seq x y z
N MET A 1 3.06 -27.60 -1.31
CA MET A 1 2.02 -26.61 -0.97
C MET A 1 2.69 -25.28 -0.66
N SER A 2 2.42 -24.22 -1.41
CA SER A 2 3.01 -22.90 -1.16
C SER A 2 2.46 -22.35 0.17
N ARG A 3 3.29 -22.38 1.22
CA ARG A 3 2.93 -21.83 2.52
C ARG A 3 2.75 -20.32 2.32
N THR A 4 1.52 -19.85 2.47
CA THR A 4 1.26 -18.41 2.52
C THR A 4 2.09 -17.84 3.67
N PRO A 5 2.83 -16.73 3.46
CA PRO A 5 3.65 -16.16 4.52
C PRO A 5 2.80 -15.86 5.77
N PHE A 6 3.37 -16.13 6.94
CA PHE A 6 2.70 -15.89 8.22
C PHE A 6 2.47 -14.38 8.41
N GLY A 7 1.34 -14.00 9.03
CA GLY A 7 0.99 -12.58 9.25
C GLY A 7 0.42 -11.85 8.02
N THR A 8 0.09 -12.58 6.95
CA THR A 8 -0.69 -12.04 5.82
C THR A 8 -2.11 -11.70 6.25
N VAL A 9 -2.81 -10.88 5.47
CA VAL A 9 -4.20 -10.50 5.74
C VAL A 9 -5.11 -11.72 5.77
N LYS A 10 -4.83 -12.76 4.97
CA LYS A 10 -5.57 -14.03 5.07
C LYS A 10 -5.50 -14.64 6.48
N ASP A 11 -4.35 -14.57 7.14
CA ASP A 11 -4.12 -15.18 8.45
C ASP A 11 -4.59 -14.25 9.59
N SER A 12 -4.22 -12.97 9.49
CA SER A 12 -4.39 -11.98 10.56
C SER A 12 -5.65 -11.12 10.45
N GLY A 13 -6.25 -11.03 9.26
CA GLY A 13 -7.29 -10.06 8.93
C GLY A 13 -6.77 -8.63 8.96
N ALA A 14 -7.60 -7.69 8.52
CA ALA A 14 -7.31 -6.26 8.62
C ALA A 14 -8.59 -5.47 8.90
N SER A 15 -8.50 -4.50 9.79
CA SER A 15 -9.62 -3.61 10.09
C SER A 15 -9.61 -2.41 9.15
N ALA A 16 -10.76 -1.76 8.99
CA ALA A 16 -10.86 -0.46 8.35
C ALA A 16 -9.90 0.53 9.02
N GLY A 17 -9.13 1.24 8.22
CA GLY A 17 -8.07 2.15 8.65
C GLY A 17 -6.67 1.51 8.74
N ASP A 18 -6.56 0.18 8.69
CA ASP A 18 -5.26 -0.48 8.70
C ASP A 18 -4.49 -0.27 7.40
N PHE A 19 -3.16 -0.26 7.52
CA PHE A 19 -2.26 -0.24 6.38
C PHE A 19 -1.87 -1.67 6.02
N LEU A 20 -1.95 -1.99 4.73
CA LEU A 20 -1.49 -3.24 4.16
C LEU A 20 -0.23 -3.00 3.36
N ILE A 21 0.78 -3.84 3.55
CA ILE A 21 2.06 -3.74 2.87
C ILE A 21 2.34 -5.01 2.07
N GLY A 22 2.79 -4.88 0.82
CA GLY A 22 3.22 -6.03 0.04
C GLY A 22 4.44 -6.74 0.64
N VAL A 23 4.44 -8.08 0.58
CA VAL A 23 5.48 -8.91 1.20
C VAL A 23 6.83 -8.69 0.51
N LYS A 24 7.90 -8.51 1.30
CA LYS A 24 9.27 -8.32 0.76
C LYS A 24 9.78 -9.49 -0.09
N GLU A 25 9.30 -10.70 0.20
CA GLU A 25 9.68 -11.92 -0.51
C GLU A 25 9.11 -12.00 -1.93
N GLN A 26 8.18 -11.11 -2.30
CA GLN A 26 7.60 -11.08 -3.64
C GLN A 26 7.98 -9.78 -4.36
N GLU A 27 8.70 -9.91 -5.47
CA GLU A 27 9.12 -8.79 -6.32
C GLU A 27 7.95 -8.05 -6.99
N LEU A 28 6.73 -8.61 -6.91
CA LEU A 28 5.55 -8.04 -7.55
C LEU A 28 5.01 -6.80 -6.83
N ASN A 29 5.07 -6.78 -5.50
CA ASN A 29 4.41 -5.75 -4.68
C ASN A 29 5.27 -5.29 -3.48
N ARG A 30 6.58 -5.55 -3.50
CA ARG A 30 7.47 -5.23 -2.38
C ARG A 30 7.38 -3.75 -2.01
N GLY A 31 7.00 -3.47 -0.76
CA GLY A 31 6.90 -2.09 -0.27
C GLY A 31 5.69 -1.30 -0.77
N LEU A 32 4.79 -1.90 -1.56
CA LEU A 32 3.47 -1.32 -1.85
C LEU A 32 2.76 -1.09 -0.52
N ARG A 33 2.21 0.11 -0.30
CA ARG A 33 1.35 0.40 0.85
C ARG A 33 -0.02 0.85 0.41
N ILE A 34 -1.05 0.21 0.93
CA ILE A 34 -2.43 0.67 0.79
C ILE A 34 -3.07 0.85 2.16
N LYS A 35 -4.05 1.73 2.26
CA LYS A 35 -4.90 1.88 3.45
C LYS A 35 -6.28 1.36 3.11
N VAL A 36 -6.76 0.33 3.81
CA VAL A 36 -8.10 -0.20 3.56
C VAL A 36 -9.14 0.57 4.36
N HIS A 37 -10.30 0.85 3.76
CA HIS A 37 -11.44 1.46 4.47
C HIS A 37 -12.49 0.44 4.88
N LYS A 38 -12.35 -0.80 4.43
CA LYS A 38 -13.26 -1.90 4.73
C LYS A 38 -12.52 -3.04 5.43
N ASN A 39 -13.19 -3.65 6.41
CA ASN A 39 -12.69 -4.82 7.11
C ASN A 39 -12.43 -5.98 6.13
N GLN A 40 -11.23 -6.54 6.22
CA GLN A 40 -10.80 -7.76 5.54
C GLN A 40 -10.83 -8.91 6.56
N GLU A 41 -11.81 -9.79 6.42
CA GLU A 41 -11.97 -10.93 7.32
C GLU A 41 -10.85 -11.97 7.16
N LYS A 42 -10.52 -12.65 8.26
CA LYS A 42 -9.58 -13.77 8.27
C LYS A 42 -10.11 -14.92 7.40
N GLY A 43 -9.19 -15.74 6.88
CA GLY A 43 -9.49 -16.84 5.98
C GLY A 43 -9.71 -16.40 4.53
N HIS A 44 -9.95 -15.11 4.27
CA HIS A 44 -10.18 -14.61 2.92
C HIS A 44 -8.85 -14.33 2.20
N GLY A 45 -8.35 -15.33 1.46
CA GLY A 45 -7.15 -15.20 0.63
C GLY A 45 -7.37 -14.57 -0.74
N GLY A 46 -8.45 -13.79 -0.88
CA GLY A 46 -8.87 -13.19 -2.13
C GLY A 46 -8.26 -11.83 -2.38
N ARG A 47 -8.87 -11.06 -3.28
CA ARG A 47 -8.54 -9.64 -3.47
C ARG A 47 -9.02 -8.82 -2.27
N VAL A 48 -8.36 -7.68 -2.05
CA VAL A 48 -8.85 -6.64 -1.13
C VAL A 48 -10.28 -6.25 -1.51
N LYS A 49 -11.18 -6.25 -0.53
CA LYS A 49 -12.60 -5.93 -0.71
C LYS A 49 -12.89 -4.49 -0.33
N GLY A 50 -13.69 -3.81 -1.15
CA GLY A 50 -14.14 -2.45 -0.90
C GLY A 50 -13.00 -1.43 -1.03
N SER A 51 -13.30 -0.22 -0.56
CA SER A 51 -12.47 0.94 -0.85
C SER A 51 -11.13 0.92 -0.13
N PHE A 52 -10.12 1.46 -0.79
CA PHE A 52 -8.77 1.60 -0.26
C PHE A 52 -8.06 2.79 -0.91
N ASP A 53 -7.08 3.35 -0.20
CA ASP A 53 -6.19 4.38 -0.73
C ASP A 53 -4.85 3.77 -1.09
N LEU A 54 -4.31 4.13 -2.25
CA LEU A 54 -2.94 3.78 -2.61
C LEU A 54 -1.99 4.82 -2.00
N VAL A 55 -1.25 4.42 -0.96
CA VAL A 55 -0.40 5.32 -0.17
C VAL A 55 1.01 5.35 -0.71
N GLU A 56 1.56 4.20 -1.08
CA GLU A 56 2.89 4.08 -1.70
C GLU A 56 2.86 2.99 -2.78
N ALA A 57 3.42 3.28 -3.95
CA ALA A 57 3.58 2.30 -5.03
C ALA A 57 4.58 1.18 -4.67
N GLY A 58 5.53 1.47 -3.78
CA GLY A 58 6.61 0.56 -3.42
C GLY A 58 7.65 0.39 -4.53
N THR A 59 8.30 -0.77 -4.51
CA THR A 59 9.34 -1.17 -5.47
C THR A 59 9.01 -2.56 -5.99
N GLY A 60 8.77 -2.72 -7.29
CA GLY A 60 8.41 -4.01 -7.85
C GLY A 60 8.09 -3.93 -9.33
N THR A 61 7.67 -5.06 -9.91
CA THR A 61 7.38 -5.18 -11.35
C THR A 61 6.36 -4.16 -11.86
N TYR A 62 5.44 -3.71 -10.99
CA TYR A 62 4.38 -2.78 -11.35
C TYR A 62 4.51 -1.39 -10.70
N ALA A 63 5.62 -1.12 -10.00
CA ALA A 63 5.79 0.13 -9.26
C ALA A 63 5.72 1.36 -10.17
N GLU A 64 6.30 1.27 -11.38
CA GLU A 64 6.26 2.34 -12.38
C GLU A 64 4.83 2.74 -12.77
N TYR A 65 3.93 1.77 -12.94
CA TYR A 65 2.53 2.01 -13.27
C TYR A 65 1.72 2.49 -12.07
N LEU A 66 2.10 2.05 -10.87
CA LEU A 66 1.43 2.42 -9.62
C LEU A 66 1.76 3.85 -9.18
N LEU A 67 2.93 4.37 -9.55
CA LEU A 67 3.37 5.73 -9.17
C LEU A 67 2.37 6.81 -9.61
N GLU A 68 1.73 6.63 -10.77
CA GLU A 68 0.73 7.58 -11.28
C GLU A 68 -0.56 7.62 -10.44
N PHE A 69 -0.82 6.57 -9.65
CA PHE A 69 -2.03 6.41 -8.85
C PHE A 69 -1.78 6.60 -7.34
N VAL A 70 -0.54 6.96 -6.95
CA VAL A 70 -0.23 7.21 -5.54
C VAL A 70 -0.98 8.44 -5.06
N GLY A 71 -1.75 8.29 -3.99
CA GLY A 71 -2.64 9.30 -3.44
C GLY A 71 -4.09 9.15 -3.89
N ASP A 72 -4.38 8.28 -4.86
CA ASP A 72 -5.75 8.02 -5.31
C ASP A 72 -6.47 7.01 -4.40
N SER A 73 -7.78 7.22 -4.29
CA SER A 73 -8.71 6.28 -3.65
C SER A 73 -9.41 5.44 -4.71
N PHE A 74 -9.51 4.15 -4.46
CA PHE A 74 -10.18 3.18 -5.32
C PHE A 74 -11.32 2.52 -4.56
N ILE A 75 -12.41 2.21 -5.26
CA ILE A 75 -13.58 1.56 -4.65
C ILE A 75 -13.36 0.06 -4.59
N GLU A 76 -12.68 -0.51 -5.58
CA GLU A 76 -12.37 -1.93 -5.62
C GLU A 76 -10.97 -2.20 -6.20
N ALA A 77 -10.36 -3.32 -5.78
CA ALA A 77 -9.06 -3.74 -6.31
C ALA A 77 -9.12 -4.04 -7.82
N LYS A 78 -10.31 -4.33 -8.35
CA LYS A 78 -10.53 -4.56 -9.79
C LYS A 78 -10.28 -3.29 -10.60
N GLU A 79 -10.77 -2.13 -10.14
CA GLU A 79 -10.59 -0.85 -10.85
C GLU A 79 -9.12 -0.50 -11.01
N LEU A 80 -8.33 -0.62 -9.94
CA LEU A 80 -6.89 -0.35 -10.01
C LEU A 80 -6.20 -1.31 -10.98
N ILE A 81 -6.56 -2.59 -10.94
CA ILE A 81 -6.02 -3.59 -11.87
C ILE A 81 -6.37 -3.24 -13.31
N GLU A 82 -7.61 -2.85 -13.60
CA GLU A 82 -8.06 -2.46 -14.94
C GLU A 82 -7.29 -1.23 -15.43
N LYS A 83 -7.17 -0.18 -14.62
CA LYS A 83 -6.38 1.02 -14.98
C LYS A 83 -4.91 0.72 -15.25
N ILE A 84 -4.31 -0.19 -14.49
CA ILE A 84 -2.93 -0.64 -14.72
C ILE A 84 -2.85 -1.42 -16.02
N GLN A 85 -3.80 -2.31 -16.30
CA GLN A 85 -3.83 -3.09 -17.55
C GLN A 85 -4.00 -2.21 -18.79
N GLU A 86 -4.74 -1.10 -18.70
CA GLU A 86 -4.89 -0.11 -19.79
C GLU A 86 -3.55 0.52 -20.21
N LYS A 87 -2.55 0.57 -19.32
CA LYS A 87 -1.20 1.07 -19.65
C LYS A 87 -0.41 0.11 -20.55
N GLY A 88 -0.87 -1.14 -20.72
CA GLY A 88 -0.28 -2.11 -21.63
C GLY A 88 1.05 -2.71 -21.16
N GLY A 89 1.72 -3.45 -22.05
CA GLY A 89 3.03 -4.04 -21.78
C GLY A 89 3.01 -5.13 -20.69
N LYS A 90 3.88 -5.01 -19.68
CA LYS A 90 3.97 -5.98 -18.57
C LYS A 90 2.75 -5.91 -17.65
N ALA A 91 2.05 -4.77 -17.63
CA ALA A 91 0.90 -4.50 -16.78
C ALA A 91 -0.32 -5.39 -17.08
N LEU A 92 -0.44 -5.92 -18.31
CA LEU A 92 -1.49 -6.87 -18.71
C LEU A 92 -1.50 -8.17 -17.87
N LYS A 93 -0.35 -8.55 -17.29
CA LYS A 93 -0.22 -9.74 -16.44
C LYS A 93 -0.54 -9.46 -14.96
N CYS A 94 -0.90 -8.21 -14.62
CA CYS A 94 -1.24 -7.80 -13.27
C CYS A 94 -2.65 -8.31 -12.91
N LEU A 95 -2.75 -9.47 -12.26
CA LEU A 95 -4.05 -10.06 -11.83
C LEU A 95 -4.19 -10.16 -10.31
N HIS A 96 -3.06 -10.17 -9.59
CA HIS A 96 -2.98 -10.56 -8.19
C HIS A 96 -2.15 -9.60 -7.33
N LEU A 97 -2.01 -8.34 -7.76
CA LEU A 97 -1.24 -7.32 -7.04
C LEU A 97 -1.77 -7.08 -5.62
N LEU A 98 -3.09 -6.90 -5.50
CA LEU A 98 -3.80 -6.63 -4.24
C LEU A 98 -4.47 -7.89 -3.67
N ASN A 99 -3.71 -8.98 -3.60
CA ASN A 99 -4.20 -10.22 -3.01
C ASN A 99 -3.85 -10.29 -1.51
N CYS A 100 -4.83 -10.55 -0.65
CA CYS A 100 -4.69 -10.65 0.81
C CYS A 100 -3.69 -11.74 1.28
N ASN A 101 -3.37 -12.72 0.43
CA ASN A 101 -2.31 -13.70 0.67
C ASN A 101 -0.89 -13.14 0.47
N LYS A 102 -0.80 -11.94 -0.10
CA LYS A 102 0.44 -11.26 -0.51
C LYS A 102 0.57 -9.88 0.13
N LEU A 103 -0.28 -9.59 1.10
CA LEU A 103 -0.30 -8.35 1.85
C LEU A 103 -0.17 -8.70 3.33
N LEU A 104 0.70 -8.00 4.03
CA LEU A 104 0.88 -8.06 5.47
C LEU A 104 0.13 -6.89 6.09
N LYS A 105 -0.57 -7.14 7.20
CA LYS A 105 -1.07 -6.03 8.00
C LYS A 105 0.10 -5.33 8.67
N HIS A 106 0.29 -4.06 8.35
CA HIS A 106 1.18 -3.19 9.09
C HIS A 106 0.39 -2.46 10.14
N CYS A 107 0.56 -2.90 11.39
CA CYS A 107 0.13 -2.10 12.51
C CYS A 107 0.97 -0.82 12.47
N ALA A 108 0.34 0.30 12.10
CA ALA A 108 0.89 1.61 12.36
C ALA A 108 0.97 1.73 13.89
N LYS A 109 2.02 1.18 14.50
CA LYS A 109 2.47 1.71 15.79
C LYS A 109 2.66 3.17 15.51
N SER A 110 1.84 3.99 16.15
CA SER A 110 1.98 5.43 16.23
C SER A 110 3.43 5.74 16.61
N SER A 111 4.31 5.82 15.61
CA SER A 111 5.54 6.58 15.72
C SER A 111 5.00 7.98 15.78
N ARG A 112 4.90 8.48 17.01
CA ARG A 112 4.92 9.91 17.32
C ARG A 112 5.71 10.57 16.21
N LEU A 113 5.02 11.27 15.32
CA LEU A 113 5.69 12.21 14.44
C LEU A 113 6.55 13.04 15.41
N PRO A 114 7.88 13.12 15.29
CA PRO A 114 8.58 14.21 15.93
C PRO A 114 7.96 15.45 15.30
N THR A 115 7.13 16.15 16.10
CA THR A 115 6.70 17.51 15.83
C THR A 115 7.92 18.27 15.35
N LYS A 116 7.82 18.75 14.10
CA LYS A 116 8.83 19.48 13.32
C LYS A 116 9.87 20.21 14.20
N PRO A 117 11.17 20.16 13.87
CA PRO A 117 12.13 21.06 14.51
C PRO A 117 11.72 22.50 14.16
N GLN A 118 11.41 23.30 15.18
CA GLN A 118 11.32 24.75 15.08
C GLN A 118 12.69 25.32 14.69
N TRP A 119 12.98 25.34 13.40
CA TRP A 119 13.98 26.28 12.88
C TRP A 119 13.29 27.63 12.75
N VAL A 120 13.19 28.35 13.87
CA VAL A 120 12.85 29.77 13.85
C VAL A 120 14.08 30.50 13.32
N SER A 121 13.93 31.06 12.14
CA SER A 121 14.91 31.86 11.44
C SER A 121 15.32 33.07 12.28
N PHE A 122 16.51 33.01 12.91
CA PHE A 122 17.11 34.18 13.55
C PHE A 122 18.17 34.78 12.64
N TRP A 123 17.72 35.42 11.56
CA TRP A 123 18.49 36.42 10.82
C TRP A 123 17.79 37.78 10.95
N ARG A 124 18.17 38.50 12.00
CA ARG A 124 18.12 39.96 12.16
C ARG A 124 19.42 40.30 12.90
N ARG A 125 20.25 41.26 12.53
CA ARG A 125 20.07 42.42 11.66
C ARG A 125 21.50 42.91 11.38
N ALA A 126 21.90 43.00 10.11
CA ALA A 126 22.93 43.95 9.72
C ALA A 126 22.25 45.32 9.62
N ARG A 127 22.71 46.31 10.37
CA ARG A 127 22.54 47.74 10.06
C ARG A 127 23.56 48.55 10.85
N VAL A 128 24.51 49.07 10.06
CA VAL A 128 25.22 50.37 10.14
C VAL A 128 25.85 50.73 11.48
#